data_AF-A0A0D1IX09-F1
#
_entry.id   AF-A0A0D1IX09-F1
#
_cell.length_a   1.000
_cell.length_b   1.000
_cell.length_c   1.000
_cell.angle_alpha   90.00
_cell.angle_beta   90.00
_cell.angle_gamma   90.00
#
_symmetry.space_group_name_H-M   'P 1'
#
loop_
_entity.id
_entity.type
_entity.pdbx_description
1 polymer ?
#
loop_
_entity_poly.entity_id
_entity_poly.type
_entity_poly.pdbx_seq_one_letter_code
_entity_poly.pdbx_strand_id
1 'polypeptide(L)'
;MPKLFAIAAGSDVFAVVKAETKNEAFDLFAESQINDETFREEVDNFAVNASLLEHFYLDDKGSFFDSYTGSYRKDLLSLHENDRENYVNRCIEENAKRFWDDAPQFAEEYLSELFREDETECVERAFSNEFYIDTFKRIVKQGRWYDDFEICEINLSEEPLKIIYKS
;
A
#
# COMPACT_ATOMS: atom_id res chain seq x y z
N MET A 1 9.73 -20.52 -19.71
CA MET A 1 10.01 -21.78 -18.97
C MET A 1 9.95 -21.44 -17.50
N PRO A 2 9.03 -22.06 -16.74
CA PRO A 2 8.81 -21.71 -15.35
C PRO A 2 9.97 -22.17 -14.46
N LYS A 3 10.38 -21.29 -13.55
CA LYS A 3 11.45 -21.43 -12.56
C LYS A 3 10.85 -21.40 -11.17
N LEU A 4 11.66 -21.70 -10.15
CA LEU A 4 11.28 -21.54 -8.76
C LEU A 4 11.89 -20.26 -8.21
N PHE A 5 11.12 -19.52 -7.42
CA PHE A 5 11.57 -18.33 -6.72
C PHE A 5 11.31 -18.48 -5.23
N ALA A 6 12.33 -18.23 -4.40
CA ALA A 6 12.18 -18.05 -2.97
C ALA A 6 11.87 -16.57 -2.70
N ILE A 7 10.95 -16.33 -1.77
CA ILE A 7 10.53 -15.00 -1.34
C ILE A 7 10.69 -14.97 0.17
N ALA A 8 11.42 -13.99 0.67
CA ALA A 8 11.58 -13.73 2.09
C ALA A 8 11.11 -12.32 2.39
N ALA A 9 10.32 -12.17 3.46
CA ALA A 9 9.69 -10.92 3.84
C ALA A 9 9.65 -10.81 5.37
N GLY A 10 10.37 -9.84 5.92
CA GLY A 10 10.54 -9.68 7.36
C GLY A 10 11.10 -10.94 8.05
N SER A 11 10.75 -11.10 9.33
CA SER A 11 11.17 -12.24 10.16
C SER A 11 10.38 -13.53 9.92
N ASP A 12 9.14 -13.43 9.44
CA ASP A 12 8.15 -14.50 9.59
C ASP A 12 7.58 -15.03 8.29
N VAL A 13 7.87 -14.39 7.15
CA VAL A 13 7.31 -14.81 5.86
C VAL A 13 8.40 -15.39 4.96
N PHE A 14 8.21 -16.67 4.61
CA PHE A 14 9.00 -17.36 3.60
C PHE A 14 8.08 -18.13 2.66
N ALA A 15 8.17 -17.86 1.37
CA ALA A 15 7.37 -18.51 0.34
C ALA A 15 8.25 -19.03 -0.80
N VAL A 16 7.78 -20.08 -1.48
CA VAL A 16 8.38 -20.58 -2.71
C VAL A 16 7.30 -20.67 -3.77
N VAL A 17 7.49 -19.96 -4.87
CA VAL A 17 6.52 -19.89 -5.97
C VAL A 17 7.15 -20.36 -7.28
N LYS A 18 6.31 -20.85 -8.19
CA LYS A 18 6.71 -21.21 -9.55
C LYS A 18 6.23 -20.12 -10.51
N ALA A 19 7.17 -19.48 -11.21
CA ALA A 19 6.90 -18.36 -12.12
C ALA A 19 7.93 -18.31 -13.26
N GLU A 20 7.65 -17.61 -14.35
CA GLU A 20 8.63 -17.40 -15.42
C GLU A 20 9.61 -16.27 -15.10
N THR A 21 9.18 -15.27 -14.33
CA THR A 21 9.98 -14.09 -13.99
C THR A 21 9.90 -13.72 -12.51
N LYS A 22 10.84 -12.90 -12.04
CA LYS A 22 10.83 -12.32 -10.68
C LYS A 22 9.59 -11.44 -10.45
N ASN A 23 9.12 -10.72 -11.48
CA ASN A 23 7.93 -9.88 -11.37
C ASN A 23 6.66 -10.73 -11.20
N GLU A 24 6.51 -11.78 -12.02
CA GLU A 24 5.40 -12.71 -11.90
C GLU A 24 5.43 -13.45 -10.55
N ALA A 25 6.62 -13.80 -10.04
CA ALA A 25 6.76 -14.34 -8.70
C ALA A 25 6.26 -13.36 -7.62
N PHE A 26 6.51 -12.06 -7.81
CA PHE A 26 6.01 -11.03 -6.91
C PHE A 26 4.50 -10.85 -7.01
N ASP A 27 3.92 -10.94 -8.21
CA ASP A 27 2.47 -10.88 -8.43
C ASP A 27 1.76 -12.02 -7.68
N LEU A 28 2.23 -13.26 -7.86
CA LEU A 28 1.69 -14.43 -7.17
C LEU A 28 1.81 -14.32 -5.64
N PHE A 29 2.93 -13.76 -5.16
CA PHE A 29 3.08 -13.51 -3.74
C PHE A 29 2.09 -12.46 -3.25
N ALA A 30 2.00 -11.31 -3.92
CA ALA A 30 1.06 -10.25 -3.57
C ALA A 30 -0.40 -10.77 -3.53
N GLU A 31 -0.83 -11.53 -4.54
CA GLU A 31 -2.14 -12.19 -4.57
C GLU A 31 -2.43 -13.06 -3.33
N SER A 32 -1.40 -13.72 -2.77
CA SER A 32 -1.56 -14.52 -1.56
C SER A 32 -1.67 -13.67 -0.28
N GLN A 33 -1.18 -12.43 -0.32
CA GLN A 33 -1.12 -11.52 0.83
C GLN A 33 -2.27 -10.53 0.87
N ILE A 34 -2.95 -10.26 -0.24
CA ILE A 34 -3.98 -9.21 -0.27
C ILE A 34 -5.14 -9.46 0.68
N ASN A 35 -5.40 -10.69 1.14
CA ASN A 35 -6.47 -11.00 2.10
C ASN A 35 -6.00 -11.02 3.56
N ASP A 36 -4.76 -10.61 3.83
CA ASP A 36 -4.31 -10.36 5.19
C ASP A 36 -5.17 -9.26 5.84
N GLU A 37 -5.74 -9.56 7.00
CA GLU A 37 -6.68 -8.67 7.68
C GLU A 37 -6.02 -7.34 8.07
N THR A 38 -4.74 -7.37 8.46
CA THR A 38 -4.01 -6.15 8.83
C THR A 38 -3.78 -5.28 7.62
N PHE A 39 -3.35 -5.86 6.49
CA PHE A 39 -3.19 -5.13 5.24
C PHE A 39 -4.50 -4.51 4.76
N ARG A 40 -5.61 -5.25 4.84
CA ARG A 40 -6.95 -4.74 4.49
C ARG A 40 -7.36 -3.58 5.37
N GLU A 41 -7.22 -3.73 6.69
CA GLU A 41 -7.56 -2.69 7.66
C GLU A 41 -6.81 -1.38 7.37
N GLU A 42 -5.51 -1.49 7.07
CA GLU A 42 -4.63 -0.36 6.73
C GLU A 42 -5.03 0.39 5.46
N VAL A 43 -5.54 -0.32 4.45
CA VAL A 43 -5.94 0.26 3.16
C VAL A 43 -7.37 0.79 3.21
N ASP A 44 -8.29 0.06 3.85
CA ASP A 44 -9.73 0.31 3.77
C ASP A 44 -10.21 1.38 4.77
N ASN A 45 -9.49 1.56 5.89
CA ASN A 45 -9.89 2.51 6.93
C ASN A 45 -9.56 3.97 6.61
N PHE A 46 -8.74 4.23 5.57
CA PHE A 46 -8.26 5.58 5.24
C PHE A 46 -7.67 6.33 6.44
N ALA A 47 -7.05 5.61 7.37
CA ALA A 47 -6.53 6.20 8.59
C ALA A 47 -5.50 7.29 8.24
N VAL A 48 -5.73 8.49 8.78
CA VAL A 48 -4.95 9.69 8.46
C VAL A 48 -3.56 9.71 9.10
N ASN A 49 -3.32 8.85 10.08
CA ASN A 49 -2.05 8.69 10.79
C ASN A 49 -1.77 7.21 11.01
N ALA A 50 -0.48 6.86 11.04
CA ALA A 50 0.00 5.51 11.35
C ALA A 50 -0.58 4.45 10.42
N SER A 51 -0.81 4.82 9.15
CA SER A 51 -1.29 3.91 8.12
C SER A 51 -0.36 3.78 6.93
N LEU A 52 -0.47 2.70 6.17
CA LEU A 52 0.33 2.49 4.95
C LEU A 52 0.14 3.63 3.93
N LEU A 53 -1.03 4.26 3.94
CA LEU A 53 -1.41 5.35 3.04
C LEU A 53 -1.42 6.74 3.72
N GLU A 54 -0.85 6.87 4.93
CA GLU A 54 -0.85 8.14 5.70
C GLU A 54 -0.24 9.32 4.93
N HIS A 55 0.66 9.02 4.01
CA HIS A 55 1.35 10.01 3.19
C HIS A 55 0.44 10.79 2.25
N PHE A 56 -0.79 10.32 2.02
CA PHE A 56 -1.80 11.08 1.29
C PHE A 56 -2.29 12.30 2.09
N TYR A 57 -2.16 12.27 3.42
CA TYR A 57 -2.60 13.31 4.34
C TYR A 57 -1.48 14.27 4.78
N LEU A 58 -0.45 14.43 3.92
CA LEU A 58 0.70 15.29 4.17
C LEU A 58 0.84 16.35 3.07
N ASP A 59 1.35 17.52 3.43
CA ASP A 59 1.92 18.51 2.50
C ASP A 59 3.41 18.79 2.83
N ASP A 60 3.96 19.85 2.24
CA ASP A 60 5.32 20.33 2.47
C ASP A 60 5.61 20.73 3.94
N LYS A 61 4.57 20.99 4.73
CA LYS A 61 4.66 21.31 6.16
C LYS A 61 4.36 20.11 7.07
N GLY A 62 4.14 18.92 6.50
CA GLY A 62 3.88 17.67 7.23
C GLY A 62 2.40 17.31 7.29
N SER A 63 2.00 16.56 8.32
CA SER A 63 0.63 16.05 8.43
C SER A 63 -0.42 17.16 8.56
N PHE A 64 -1.56 16.94 7.92
CA PHE A 64 -2.75 17.79 8.08
C PHE A 64 -3.33 17.68 9.48
N PHE A 65 -3.16 16.54 10.14
CA PHE A 65 -3.75 16.23 11.43
C PHE A 65 -2.68 16.02 12.48
N ASP A 66 -2.88 16.60 13.66
CA ASP A 66 -2.05 16.35 14.82
C ASP A 66 -2.32 14.93 15.35
N SER A 67 -1.26 14.14 15.54
CA SER A 67 -1.38 12.72 15.90
C SER A 67 -1.92 12.47 17.31
N TYR A 68 -1.82 13.45 18.22
CA TYR A 68 -2.31 13.32 19.59
C TYR A 68 -3.77 13.75 19.74
N THR A 69 -4.18 14.76 18.97
CA THR A 69 -5.49 15.40 19.12
C THR A 69 -6.46 15.07 17.98
N GLY A 70 -5.97 14.51 16.86
CA GLY A 70 -6.74 14.32 15.63
C GLY A 70 -7.20 15.64 14.98
N SER A 71 -6.81 16.79 15.54
CA SER A 71 -7.23 18.10 15.07
C SER A 71 -6.36 18.56 13.90
N TYR A 72 -6.93 19.38 13.02
CA TYR A 72 -6.16 20.02 11.97
C TYR A 72 -4.96 20.80 12.51
N ARG A 73 -3.87 20.80 11.74
CA ARG A 73 -2.70 21.64 11.98
C ARG A 73 -3.10 23.12 12.06
N LYS A 74 -2.41 23.90 12.90
CA LYS A 74 -2.81 25.27 13.27
C LYS A 74 -2.99 26.24 12.09
N ASP A 75 -2.19 26.13 11.03
CA ASP A 75 -2.33 26.95 9.84
C ASP A 75 -3.60 26.61 9.06
N LEU A 76 -3.97 25.33 8.97
CA LEU A 76 -5.24 24.89 8.39
C LEU A 76 -6.44 25.35 9.21
N LEU A 77 -6.34 25.38 10.54
CA LEU A 77 -7.39 25.92 11.42
C LEU A 77 -7.62 27.43 11.25
N SER A 78 -6.67 28.16 10.66
CA SER A 78 -6.81 29.59 10.39
C SER A 78 -7.58 29.90 9.09
N LEU A 79 -7.82 28.88 8.27
CA LEU A 79 -8.60 29.00 7.03
C LEU A 79 -10.10 28.90 7.32
N HIS A 80 -10.90 29.47 6.42
CA HIS A 80 -12.34 29.19 6.39
C HIS A 80 -12.56 27.69 6.12
N GLU A 81 -13.62 27.11 6.69
CA GLU A 81 -13.92 25.68 6.60
C GLU A 81 -13.89 25.14 5.17
N ASN A 82 -14.64 25.75 4.25
CA ASN A 82 -14.64 25.36 2.84
C ASN A 82 -13.24 25.46 2.17
N ASP A 83 -12.45 26.49 2.51
CA ASP A 83 -11.11 26.66 1.93
C ASP A 83 -10.14 25.61 2.46
N ARG A 84 -10.29 25.23 3.74
CA ARG A 84 -9.54 24.15 4.37
C ARG A 84 -9.85 22.81 3.73
N GLU A 85 -11.13 22.48 3.56
CA GLU A 85 -11.56 21.23 2.93
C GLU A 85 -11.09 21.14 1.48
N ASN A 86 -11.28 22.21 0.70
CA ASN A 86 -10.80 22.27 -0.68
C ASN A 86 -9.27 22.10 -0.76
N TYR A 87 -8.52 22.70 0.16
CA TYR A 87 -7.07 22.54 0.22
C TYR A 87 -6.67 21.09 0.51
N VAL A 88 -7.24 20.51 1.57
CA VAL A 88 -6.93 19.14 2.00
C VAL A 88 -7.29 18.13 0.92
N ASN A 89 -8.49 18.21 0.36
CA ASN A 89 -8.94 17.30 -0.70
C ASN A 89 -8.04 17.38 -1.93
N ARG A 90 -7.65 18.60 -2.36
CA ARG A 90 -6.71 18.76 -3.48
C ARG A 90 -5.36 18.10 -3.20
N CYS A 91 -4.80 18.27 -2.00
CA CYS A 91 -3.53 17.64 -1.66
C CYS A 91 -3.63 16.11 -1.62
N ILE A 92 -4.71 15.57 -1.06
CA ILE A 92 -4.97 14.13 -1.06
C ILE A 92 -5.04 13.60 -2.50
N GLU A 93 -5.79 14.28 -3.38
CA GLU A 93 -5.87 13.91 -4.79
C GLU A 93 -4.50 13.91 -5.48
N GLU A 94 -3.71 14.96 -5.29
CA GLU A 94 -2.37 15.08 -5.88
C GLU A 94 -1.43 13.99 -5.36
N ASN A 95 -1.48 13.69 -4.07
CA ASN A 95 -0.66 12.66 -3.44
C ASN A 95 -1.06 11.25 -3.91
N ALA A 96 -2.36 10.95 -3.99
CA ALA A 96 -2.86 9.68 -4.51
C ALA A 96 -2.46 9.48 -5.97
N LYS A 97 -2.70 10.48 -6.83
CA LYS A 97 -2.28 10.45 -8.24
C LYS A 97 -0.78 10.29 -8.41
N ARG A 98 0.03 10.83 -7.50
CA ARG A 98 1.49 10.65 -7.51
C ARG A 98 1.91 9.25 -7.08
N PHE A 99 1.20 8.61 -6.17
CA PHE A 99 1.52 7.25 -5.72
C PHE A 99 1.20 6.21 -6.80
N TRP A 100 0.13 6.41 -7.57
CA TRP A 100 -0.22 5.60 -8.74
C TRP A 100 -0.01 6.36 -10.07
N ASP A 101 1.15 7.01 -10.23
CA ASP A 101 1.44 7.85 -11.40
C ASP A 101 1.44 7.10 -12.74
N ASP A 102 1.87 5.83 -12.73
CA ASP A 102 1.86 4.90 -13.85
C ASP A 102 0.61 4.00 -13.91
N ALA A 103 -0.32 4.15 -12.97
CA ALA A 103 -1.55 3.37 -12.88
C ALA A 103 -2.76 4.24 -12.45
N PRO A 104 -3.11 5.29 -13.23
CA PRO A 104 -4.08 6.30 -12.81
C PRO A 104 -5.45 5.75 -12.46
N GLN A 105 -5.85 4.61 -13.04
CA GLN A 105 -7.10 3.93 -12.70
C GLN A 105 -7.20 3.56 -11.21
N PHE A 106 -6.07 3.24 -10.55
CA PHE A 106 -6.06 2.91 -9.13
C PHE A 106 -6.17 4.16 -8.24
N ALA A 107 -5.60 5.29 -8.67
CA ALA A 107 -5.85 6.57 -8.00
C ALA A 107 -7.31 6.99 -8.12
N GLU A 108 -7.92 6.83 -9.29
CA GLU A 108 -9.35 7.11 -9.51
C GLU A 108 -10.23 6.22 -8.62
N GLU A 109 -9.93 4.93 -8.54
CA GLU A 109 -10.63 3.97 -7.69
C GLU A 109 -10.54 4.37 -6.21
N TYR A 110 -9.32 4.66 -5.72
CA TYR A 110 -9.08 5.14 -4.36
C TYR A 110 -9.89 6.40 -4.01
N LEU A 111 -9.79 7.42 -4.86
CA LEU A 111 -10.43 8.72 -4.63
C LEU A 111 -11.96 8.62 -4.72
N SER A 112 -12.47 7.76 -5.60
CA SER A 112 -13.91 7.50 -5.71
C SER A 112 -14.48 6.91 -4.43
N GLU A 113 -13.76 5.97 -3.79
CA GLU A 113 -14.19 5.38 -2.53
C GLU A 113 -13.95 6.31 -1.33
N LEU A 114 -12.87 7.09 -1.34
CA LEU A 114 -12.56 8.05 -0.28
C LEU A 114 -13.59 9.19 -0.20
N PHE A 115 -13.98 9.74 -1.36
CA PHE A 115 -14.95 10.83 -1.45
C PHE A 115 -16.39 10.34 -1.68
N ARG A 116 -16.64 9.05 -1.52
CA ARG A 116 -17.99 8.51 -1.60
C ARG A 116 -18.84 9.13 -0.49
N GLU A 117 -19.87 9.87 -0.87
CA GLU A 117 -20.88 10.39 0.05
C GLU A 117 -21.77 9.23 0.52
N ASP A 118 -21.35 8.46 1.52
CA ASP A 118 -22.19 7.39 2.07
C ASP A 118 -23.22 7.95 3.05
N GLU A 119 -24.50 7.99 2.64
CA GLU A 119 -25.66 8.22 3.51
C GLU A 119 -25.98 7.02 4.43
N THR A 120 -25.25 5.90 4.31
CA THR A 120 -25.48 4.67 5.09
C THR A 120 -24.17 4.02 5.51
N GLU A 121 -23.90 3.98 6.82
CA GLU A 121 -22.66 3.55 7.49
C GLU A 121 -22.21 2.08 7.28
N CYS A 122 -22.77 1.32 6.35
CA CYS A 122 -22.60 -0.15 6.30
C CYS A 122 -22.30 -0.77 4.93
N VAL A 123 -21.78 -0.02 3.96
CA VAL A 123 -21.29 -0.64 2.71
C VAL A 123 -19.79 -0.89 2.86
N GLU A 124 -19.41 -2.17 3.00
CA GLU A 124 -18.00 -2.59 2.90
C GLU A 124 -17.41 -2.00 1.61
N ARG A 125 -16.37 -1.18 1.76
CA ARG A 125 -15.62 -0.63 0.62
C ARG A 125 -14.98 -1.79 -0.12
N ALA A 126 -15.12 -1.80 -1.44
CA ALA A 126 -14.71 -2.93 -2.25
C ALA A 126 -13.85 -2.45 -3.41
N PHE A 127 -12.57 -2.24 -3.15
CA PHE A 127 -11.59 -2.09 -4.21
C PHE A 127 -11.46 -3.38 -5.03
N SER A 128 -11.01 -3.25 -6.28
CA SER A 128 -10.66 -4.34 -7.15
C SER A 128 -9.47 -5.13 -6.58
N ASN A 129 -9.41 -6.44 -6.85
CA ASN A 129 -8.23 -7.22 -6.46
C ASN A 129 -6.94 -6.67 -7.08
N GLU A 130 -7.03 -6.14 -8.31
CA GLU A 130 -5.91 -5.51 -9.00
C GLU A 130 -5.40 -4.28 -8.23
N PHE A 131 -6.31 -3.45 -7.69
CA PHE A 131 -5.96 -2.35 -6.81
C PHE A 131 -5.18 -2.82 -5.58
N TYR A 132 -5.67 -3.84 -4.87
CA TYR A 132 -4.99 -4.36 -3.68
C TYR A 132 -3.61 -4.93 -4.00
N ILE A 133 -3.49 -5.69 -5.10
CA ILE A 133 -2.23 -6.29 -5.54
C ILE A 133 -1.22 -5.18 -5.85
N ASP A 134 -1.61 -4.17 -6.63
CA ASP A 134 -0.72 -3.08 -7.01
C ASP A 134 -0.31 -2.24 -5.79
N THR A 135 -1.27 -1.91 -4.93
CA THR A 135 -1.06 -1.17 -3.68
C THR A 135 -0.09 -1.91 -2.77
N PHE A 136 -0.31 -3.21 -2.53
CA PHE A 136 0.59 -4.06 -1.75
C PHE A 136 2.01 -4.03 -2.31
N LYS A 137 2.16 -4.23 -3.63
CA LYS A 137 3.48 -4.23 -4.28
C LYS A 137 4.19 -2.90 -4.14
N ARG A 138 3.49 -1.77 -4.23
CA ARG A 138 4.09 -0.43 -4.04
C ARG A 138 4.54 -0.22 -2.61
N ILE A 139 3.71 -0.57 -1.63
CA ILE A 139 4.03 -0.43 -0.20
C ILE A 139 5.26 -1.26 0.16
N VAL A 140 5.32 -2.51 -0.31
CA VAL A 140 6.48 -3.39 -0.10
C VAL A 140 7.74 -2.81 -0.76
N LYS A 141 7.65 -2.32 -2.02
CA LYS A 141 8.79 -1.68 -2.71
C LYS A 141 9.27 -0.41 -2.00
N GLN A 142 8.38 0.30 -1.32
CA GLN A 142 8.72 1.49 -0.52
C GLN A 142 9.25 1.13 0.88
N GLY A 143 9.35 -0.16 1.24
CA GLY A 143 9.84 -0.62 2.54
C GLY A 143 8.90 -0.30 3.70
N ARG A 144 7.59 -0.16 3.43
CA ARG A 144 6.60 0.25 4.45
C ARG A 144 5.87 -0.92 5.10
N TRP A 145 5.91 -2.10 4.48
CA TRP A 145 5.21 -3.29 4.98
C TRP A 145 6.16 -4.32 5.60
N TYR A 146 7.32 -4.51 4.98
CA TYR A 146 8.38 -5.38 5.49
C TYR A 146 9.66 -4.58 5.63
N ASP A 147 10.36 -4.77 6.76
CA ASP A 147 11.70 -4.19 6.98
C ASP A 147 12.70 -4.70 5.94
N ASP A 148 12.59 -5.98 5.56
CA ASP A 148 13.39 -6.62 4.52
C ASP A 148 12.48 -7.40 3.56
N PHE A 149 12.72 -7.26 2.24
CA PHE A 149 12.00 -8.01 1.20
C PHE A 149 12.95 -8.46 0.09
N GLU A 150 13.03 -9.77 -0.13
CA GLU A 150 13.88 -10.35 -1.17
C GLU A 150 13.14 -11.42 -1.99
N ILE A 151 13.42 -11.45 -3.29
CA ILE A 151 13.02 -12.54 -4.17
C ILE A 151 14.26 -13.06 -4.91
N CYS A 152 14.57 -14.34 -4.75
CA CYS A 152 15.71 -15.02 -5.37
C CYS A 152 15.24 -16.17 -6.26
N GLU A 153 15.87 -16.32 -7.43
CA GLU A 153 15.67 -17.52 -8.26
C GLU A 153 16.39 -18.72 -7.62
N ILE A 154 15.69 -19.85 -7.51
CA ILE A 154 16.25 -21.11 -7.05
C ILE A 154 16.76 -21.88 -8.26
N ASN A 155 18.07 -22.07 -8.35
CA ASN A 155 18.67 -22.94 -9.36
C ASN A 155 18.81 -24.36 -8.83
N LEU A 156 18.02 -25.30 -9.37
CA LEU A 156 18.04 -26.72 -8.99
C LEU A 156 19.16 -27.55 -9.65
N SER A 157 19.95 -26.96 -10.55
CA SER A 157 20.92 -27.70 -11.37
C SER A 157 22.32 -27.86 -10.75
N GLU A 158 22.61 -27.20 -9.63
CA GLU A 158 23.91 -27.25 -8.96
C GLU A 158 23.83 -28.10 -7.68
N GLU A 159 24.61 -29.19 -7.60
CA GLU A 159 24.69 -30.04 -6.40
C GLU A 159 25.91 -29.68 -5.51
N PRO A 160 25.75 -29.69 -4.17
CA PRO A 160 24.51 -29.85 -3.41
C PRO A 160 23.74 -28.51 -3.30
N LEU A 161 22.42 -28.55 -3.51
CA LEU A 161 21.57 -27.39 -3.29
C LEU A 161 21.51 -26.99 -1.82
N LYS A 162 21.89 -25.74 -1.53
CA LYS A 162 21.69 -25.13 -0.21
C LYS A 162 21.15 -23.73 -0.40
N ILE A 163 19.87 -23.55 -0.10
CA ILE A 163 19.30 -22.21 0.13
C ILE A 163 19.53 -21.93 1.61
N ILE A 164 20.46 -21.04 1.92
CA ILE A 164 20.73 -20.59 3.29
C ILE A 164 20.15 -19.19 3.40
N TYR A 165 18.93 -19.10 3.95
CA TYR A 165 18.39 -17.83 4.41
C TYR A 165 19.05 -17.45 5.73
N LYS A 166 19.55 -16.23 5.84
CA LYS A 166 20.06 -15.66 7.10
C LYS A 166 19.20 -14.44 7.41
N SER A 167 18.34 -14.59 8.41
CA SER A 167 17.74 -13.47 9.14
C SER A 167 18.82 -12.72 9.92
#